data_AF-A0A512NBB3-F1
#
_entry.id   AF-A0A512NBB3-F1
#
_cell.length_a   1.000
_cell.length_b   1.000
_cell.length_c   1.000
_cell.angle_alpha   90.00
_cell.angle_beta   90.00
_cell.angle_gamma   90.00
#
_symmetry.space_group_name_H-M   'P 1'
#
loop_
_entity.id
_entity.type
_entity.pdbx_description
1 polymer ?
#
loop_
_entity_poly.entity_id
_entity_poly.type
_entity_poly.pdbx_seq_one_letter_code
_entity_poly.pdbx_strand_id
1 'polypeptide(L)'
;MRRAPFLLMLAWSLPVDAQQPASVTSAALVAAGKQAAVKLIDYGEDRCDGDVTVEGWLTALVGKEARSIAWTGGKCVLVNDMRPGIDASSWPYCAQATITLVRPINRKDSPVVEIYFEKPEQGRPGKAYAFRGTMETRDGPDYIRFRRDFEALWAERFPSAKRPCKDE
;
A
#
# COMPACT_ATOMS: atom_id res chain seq x y z
N MET A 1 -79.82 -12.00 -5.99
CA MET A 1 -78.87 -12.01 -4.86
C MET A 1 -77.45 -11.96 -5.43
N ARG A 2 -76.61 -11.08 -4.87
CA ARG A 2 -75.37 -10.53 -5.46
C ARG A 2 -74.22 -11.55 -5.49
N ARG A 3 -73.53 -11.68 -6.62
CA ARG A 3 -72.21 -12.33 -6.73
C ARG A 3 -71.13 -11.28 -6.50
N ALA A 4 -70.24 -11.51 -5.55
CA ALA A 4 -69.06 -10.69 -5.30
C ALA A 4 -67.87 -11.21 -6.14
N PRO A 5 -67.06 -10.34 -6.77
CA PRO A 5 -65.83 -10.79 -7.43
C PRO A 5 -64.69 -10.89 -6.41
N PHE A 6 -64.01 -12.02 -6.42
CA PHE A 6 -62.76 -12.27 -5.69
C PHE A 6 -61.61 -11.66 -6.51
N LEU A 7 -61.00 -10.58 -6.02
CA LEU A 7 -59.78 -10.04 -6.62
C LEU A 7 -58.57 -10.89 -6.16
N LEU A 8 -57.94 -11.58 -7.12
CA LEU A 8 -56.62 -12.19 -6.94
C LEU A 8 -55.56 -11.08 -7.03
N MET A 9 -54.89 -10.75 -5.92
CA MET A 9 -53.67 -9.94 -5.98
C MET A 9 -52.48 -10.86 -6.29
N LEU A 10 -51.96 -10.75 -7.51
CA LEU A 10 -50.63 -11.27 -7.87
C LEU A 10 -49.59 -10.37 -7.21
N ALA A 11 -48.89 -10.88 -6.19
CA ALA A 11 -47.71 -10.24 -5.64
C ALA A 11 -46.55 -10.45 -6.61
N TRP A 12 -46.12 -9.38 -7.28
CA TRP A 12 -44.91 -9.37 -8.09
C TRP A 12 -43.72 -9.30 -7.13
N SER A 13 -43.01 -10.41 -6.96
CA SER A 13 -41.69 -10.41 -6.33
C SER A 13 -40.75 -9.59 -7.22
N LEU A 14 -40.40 -8.39 -6.79
CA LEU A 14 -39.34 -7.61 -7.45
C LEU A 14 -38.02 -8.39 -7.35
N PRO A 15 -37.23 -8.45 -8.44
CA PRO A 15 -35.90 -9.03 -8.38
C PRO A 15 -35.06 -8.20 -7.39
N VAL A 16 -34.48 -8.88 -6.41
CA VAL A 16 -33.40 -8.31 -5.60
C VAL A 16 -32.24 -8.10 -6.56
N ASP A 17 -31.97 -6.83 -6.89
CA ASP A 17 -30.75 -6.44 -7.60
C ASP A 17 -29.57 -6.99 -6.79
N ALA A 18 -28.88 -7.98 -7.36
CA ALA A 18 -27.62 -8.46 -6.84
C ALA A 18 -26.59 -7.33 -7.03
N GLN A 19 -26.52 -6.43 -6.04
CA GLN A 19 -25.55 -5.35 -5.98
C GLN A 19 -24.16 -5.96 -6.20
N GLN A 20 -23.55 -5.68 -7.36
CA GLN A 20 -22.18 -6.12 -7.60
C GLN A 20 -21.30 -5.65 -6.44
N PRO A 21 -20.44 -6.51 -5.88
CA PRO A 21 -19.57 -6.10 -4.79
C PRO A 21 -18.73 -4.92 -5.26
N ALA A 22 -18.76 -3.81 -4.51
CA ALA A 22 -18.03 -2.61 -4.87
C ALA A 22 -16.55 -2.93 -5.08
N SER A 23 -15.97 -2.47 -6.19
CA SER A 23 -14.53 -2.58 -6.40
C SER A 23 -13.79 -1.60 -5.48
N VAL A 24 -12.61 -2.00 -4.99
CA VAL A 24 -11.79 -1.12 -4.16
C VAL A 24 -11.31 0.07 -5.00
N THR A 25 -11.46 1.28 -4.46
CA THR A 25 -11.01 2.51 -5.14
C THR A 25 -9.53 2.79 -4.87
N SER A 26 -8.87 3.50 -5.78
CA SER A 26 -7.50 3.99 -5.58
C SER A 26 -7.34 4.80 -4.30
N ALA A 27 -8.32 5.64 -3.98
CA ALA A 27 -8.32 6.44 -2.75
C ALA A 27 -8.39 5.56 -1.49
N ALA A 28 -9.19 4.48 -1.52
CA ALA A 28 -9.27 3.53 -0.41
C ALA A 28 -7.94 2.79 -0.20
N LEU A 29 -7.25 2.39 -1.28
CA LEU A 29 -5.90 1.81 -1.19
C LEU A 29 -4.91 2.78 -0.57
N VAL A 30 -4.86 4.03 -1.04
CA VAL A 30 -3.99 5.07 -0.47
C VAL A 30 -4.26 5.27 1.01
N ALA A 31 -5.53 5.42 1.40
CA ALA A 31 -5.91 5.61 2.79
C ALA A 31 -5.50 4.43 3.67
N ALA A 32 -5.77 3.20 3.22
CA ALA A 32 -5.36 1.98 3.93
C ALA A 32 -3.83 1.89 4.05
N GLY A 33 -3.09 2.25 3.00
CA GLY A 33 -1.63 2.15 3.00
C GLY A 33 -0.99 3.14 3.95
N LYS A 34 -1.45 4.39 3.93
CA LYS A 34 -0.98 5.42 4.86
C LYS A 34 -1.24 5.06 6.31
N GLN A 35 -2.38 4.44 6.61
CA GLN A 35 -2.84 4.13 7.96
C GLN A 35 -2.37 2.78 8.50
N ALA A 36 -1.87 1.88 7.64
CA ALA A 36 -1.36 0.59 8.07
C ALA A 36 -0.26 0.77 9.12
N ALA A 37 -0.30 -0.03 10.18
CA ALA A 37 0.77 -0.08 11.16
C ALA A 37 1.99 -0.78 10.55
N VAL A 38 3.18 -0.23 10.77
CA VAL A 38 4.42 -0.75 10.19
C VAL A 38 4.68 -2.21 10.59
N LYS A 39 4.34 -2.61 11.82
CA LYS A 39 4.49 -4.00 12.30
C LYS A 39 3.67 -5.05 11.55
N LEU A 40 2.65 -4.64 10.81
CA LEU A 40 1.81 -5.57 10.03
C LEU A 40 2.45 -5.93 8.70
N ILE A 41 3.51 -5.22 8.31
CA ILE A 41 4.16 -5.34 7.01
C ILE A 41 5.40 -6.22 7.18
N ASP A 42 5.60 -7.17 6.27
CA ASP A 42 6.73 -8.11 6.29
C ASP A 42 6.86 -8.87 7.62
N TYR A 43 5.80 -9.58 8.01
CA TYR A 43 5.66 -10.48 9.17
C TYR A 43 6.92 -10.67 10.05
N GLY A 44 6.84 -10.28 11.33
CA GLY A 44 7.78 -10.74 12.38
C GLY A 44 8.89 -9.76 12.77
N GLU A 45 8.83 -8.50 12.34
CA GLU A 45 9.73 -7.45 12.85
C GLU A 45 9.12 -6.72 14.06
N ASP A 46 9.41 -7.20 15.27
CA ASP A 46 9.13 -6.43 16.49
C ASP A 46 10.17 -5.31 16.65
N ARG A 47 9.80 -4.08 16.29
CA ARG A 47 10.65 -2.88 16.41
C ARG A 47 9.91 -1.77 17.15
N CYS A 48 10.63 -0.83 17.73
CA CYS A 48 10.04 0.22 18.57
C CYS A 48 9.17 1.22 17.78
N ASP A 49 9.19 1.16 16.45
CA ASP A 49 8.29 1.89 15.55
C ASP A 49 7.09 1.05 15.06
N GLY A 50 6.91 -0.18 15.53
CA GLY A 50 5.91 -1.09 14.97
C GLY A 50 4.48 -0.56 14.95
N ASP A 51 4.09 0.25 15.95
CA ASP A 51 2.76 0.85 16.06
C ASP A 51 2.57 2.14 15.25
N VAL A 52 3.65 2.71 14.69
CA VAL A 52 3.50 3.90 13.85
C VAL A 52 2.86 3.53 12.52
N THR A 53 2.16 4.49 11.91
CA THR A 53 1.58 4.30 10.58
C THR A 53 2.67 4.38 9.51
N VAL A 54 2.46 3.75 8.35
CA VAL A 54 3.41 3.85 7.21
C VAL A 54 3.65 5.31 6.84
N GLU A 55 2.63 6.17 6.81
CA GLU A 55 2.82 7.58 6.50
C GLU A 55 3.68 8.29 7.55
N GLY A 56 3.47 8.00 8.83
CA GLY A 56 4.26 8.56 9.92
C GLY A 56 5.72 8.11 9.86
N TRP A 57 5.95 6.81 9.68
CA TRP A 57 7.27 6.22 9.49
C TRP A 57 7.98 6.83 8.28
N LEU A 58 7.35 6.84 7.11
CA LEU A 58 7.99 7.30 5.88
C LEU A 58 8.33 8.78 5.97
N THR A 59 7.42 9.59 6.51
CA THR A 59 7.65 11.03 6.75
C THR A 59 8.85 11.27 7.67
N ALA A 60 8.95 10.49 8.77
CA ALA A 60 10.06 10.59 9.70
C ALA A 60 11.40 10.15 9.07
N LEU A 61 11.38 9.05 8.30
CA LEU A 61 12.56 8.51 7.62
C LEU A 61 13.13 9.51 6.60
N VAL A 62 12.28 10.02 5.71
CA VAL A 62 12.76 10.88 4.61
C VAL A 62 13.09 12.29 5.07
N GLY A 63 12.36 12.80 6.07
CA GLY A 63 12.61 14.09 6.71
C GLY A 63 12.90 15.21 5.72
N LYS A 64 14.01 15.92 5.96
CA LYS A 64 14.47 17.07 5.15
C LYS A 64 15.00 16.71 3.76
N GLU A 65 15.24 15.42 3.48
CA GLU A 65 15.79 14.99 2.20
C GLU A 65 14.71 14.83 1.12
N ALA A 66 13.43 14.77 1.52
CA ALA A 66 12.29 14.80 0.61
C ALA A 66 11.67 16.20 0.49
N ARG A 67 11.37 16.60 -0.74
CA ARG A 67 10.54 17.75 -1.07
C ARG A 67 9.05 17.43 -0.94
N SER A 68 8.65 16.20 -1.30
CA SER A 68 7.27 15.75 -1.23
C SER A 68 7.18 14.22 -1.27
N ILE A 69 6.06 13.69 -0.76
CA ILE A 69 5.67 12.29 -0.93
C ILE A 69 4.31 12.29 -1.65
N ALA A 70 4.28 11.77 -2.88
CA ALA A 70 3.04 11.62 -3.64
C ALA A 70 2.51 10.19 -3.49
N TRP A 71 1.20 10.04 -3.27
CA TRP A 71 0.57 8.74 -3.05
C TRP A 71 -0.41 8.40 -4.16
N THR A 72 -0.32 7.17 -4.66
CA THR A 72 -1.27 6.59 -5.62
C THR A 72 -1.72 5.22 -5.15
N GLY A 73 -2.87 4.75 -5.64
CA GLY A 73 -3.41 3.43 -5.33
C GLY A 73 -3.81 2.72 -6.60
N GLY A 74 -3.46 1.45 -6.74
CA GLY A 74 -3.69 0.72 -7.98
C GLY A 74 -2.91 -0.57 -8.04
N LYS A 75 -2.64 -1.03 -9.28
CA LYS A 75 -1.80 -2.20 -9.50
C LYS A 75 -0.36 -1.89 -9.12
N CYS A 76 0.29 -2.84 -8.44
CA CYS A 76 1.68 -2.74 -8.08
C CYS A 76 2.58 -2.88 -9.29
N VAL A 77 3.65 -2.08 -9.30
CA VAL A 77 4.65 -2.05 -10.36
C VAL A 77 6.01 -2.56 -9.89
N LEU A 78 6.25 -2.68 -8.58
CA LEU A 78 7.48 -3.25 -8.01
C LEU A 78 7.39 -4.78 -7.87
N VAL A 79 7.10 -5.46 -8.97
CA VAL A 79 7.15 -6.92 -9.07
C VAL A 79 8.56 -7.36 -9.49
N ASN A 80 9.14 -8.30 -8.73
CA ASN A 80 10.42 -8.88 -9.10
C ASN A 80 10.24 -9.89 -10.25
N ASP A 81 10.36 -9.41 -11.49
CA ASP A 81 10.26 -10.23 -12.69
C ASP A 81 11.41 -11.25 -12.83
N MET A 82 12.52 -11.09 -12.08
CA MET A 82 13.63 -12.04 -12.08
C MET A 82 13.33 -13.30 -11.24
N ARG A 83 12.31 -13.27 -10.38
CA ARG A 83 11.84 -14.44 -9.62
C ARG A 83 10.30 -14.49 -9.60
N PRO A 84 9.67 -14.82 -10.75
CA PRO A 84 8.22 -14.90 -10.85
C PRO A 84 7.67 -15.89 -9.83
N GLY A 85 6.70 -15.44 -9.02
CA GLY A 85 6.01 -16.26 -8.02
C GLY A 85 6.41 -16.03 -6.55
N ILE A 86 7.47 -15.27 -6.26
CA ILE A 86 7.85 -14.93 -4.87
C ILE A 86 7.15 -13.66 -4.36
N ASP A 87 6.88 -12.72 -5.27
CA ASP A 87 6.27 -11.41 -4.96
C ASP A 87 4.95 -11.18 -5.72
N ALA A 88 4.51 -12.16 -6.52
CA ALA A 88 3.30 -12.08 -7.33
C ALA A 88 2.07 -12.51 -6.50
N SER A 89 1.38 -11.52 -5.93
CA SER A 89 0.06 -11.74 -5.34
C SER A 89 -0.98 -12.02 -6.43
N SER A 90 -1.89 -12.96 -6.16
CA SER A 90 -3.11 -13.15 -6.97
C SER A 90 -4.02 -11.91 -6.96
N TRP A 91 -3.79 -11.00 -6.00
CA TRP A 91 -4.36 -9.67 -5.94
C TRP A 91 -3.22 -8.61 -5.92
N PRO A 92 -2.78 -8.11 -7.08
CA PRO A 92 -1.56 -7.29 -7.19
C PRO A 92 -1.87 -5.80 -7.00
N TYR A 93 -2.54 -5.42 -5.90
CA TYR A 93 -2.88 -4.02 -5.62
C TYR A 93 -2.20 -3.50 -4.35
N CYS A 94 -1.77 -2.24 -4.40
CA CYS A 94 -1.04 -1.57 -3.33
C CYS A 94 -1.36 -0.08 -3.27
N ALA A 95 -0.88 0.53 -2.18
CA ALA A 95 -0.61 1.95 -2.10
C ALA A 95 0.85 2.18 -2.45
N GLN A 96 1.11 3.10 -3.37
CA GLN A 96 2.45 3.48 -3.79
C GLN A 96 2.75 4.90 -3.31
N ALA A 97 3.91 5.07 -2.67
CA ALA A 97 4.48 6.37 -2.33
C ALA A 97 5.69 6.63 -3.25
N THR A 98 5.65 7.75 -3.97
CA THR A 98 6.79 8.26 -4.74
C THR A 98 7.40 9.44 -4.02
N ILE A 99 8.69 9.36 -3.73
CA ILE A 99 9.44 10.37 -2.98
C ILE A 99 10.18 11.28 -3.95
N THR A 100 9.84 12.57 -3.92
CA THR A 100 10.60 13.59 -4.66
C THR A 100 11.70 14.10 -3.76
N LEU A 101 12.96 13.87 -4.13
CA LEU A 101 14.12 14.30 -3.34
C LEU A 101 14.39 15.81 -3.48
N VAL A 102 14.97 16.41 -2.44
CA VAL A 102 15.47 17.79 -2.47
C VAL A 102 16.70 17.89 -3.37
N ARG A 103 17.59 16.89 -3.30
CA ARG A 103 18.83 16.79 -4.08
C ARG A 103 18.95 15.40 -4.72
N PRO A 104 18.26 15.15 -5.84
CA PRO A 104 18.39 13.89 -6.56
C PRO A 104 19.74 13.81 -7.28
N ILE A 105 20.28 12.60 -7.43
CA ILE A 105 21.48 12.27 -8.21
C ILE A 105 21.22 12.58 -9.70
N ASN A 106 20.03 12.26 -10.19
CA ASN A 106 19.63 12.47 -11.57
C ASN A 106 18.10 12.65 -11.67
N ARG A 107 17.56 12.90 -12.87
CA ARG A 107 16.12 13.16 -13.05
C ARG A 107 15.20 11.97 -12.75
N LYS A 108 15.72 10.74 -12.77
CA LYS A 108 14.97 9.49 -12.52
C LYS A 108 15.06 9.05 -11.06
N ASP A 109 15.88 9.72 -10.26
CA ASP A 109 16.10 9.39 -8.86
C ASP A 109 14.92 9.85 -7.99
N SER A 110 13.87 9.03 -8.03
CA SER A 110 12.64 9.16 -7.26
C SER A 110 12.40 7.85 -6.54
N PRO A 111 12.83 7.70 -5.29
CA PRO A 111 12.60 6.47 -4.54
C PRO A 111 11.10 6.16 -4.44
N VAL A 112 10.76 4.88 -4.58
CA VAL A 112 9.38 4.39 -4.54
C VAL A 112 9.22 3.39 -3.42
N VAL A 113 8.07 3.41 -2.75
CA VAL A 113 7.64 2.42 -1.78
C VAL A 113 6.25 1.93 -2.19
N GLU A 114 6.01 0.62 -2.13
CA GLU A 114 4.71 -0.02 -2.33
C GLU A 114 4.31 -0.84 -1.10
N ILE A 115 3.08 -0.63 -0.63
CA ILE A 115 2.46 -1.40 0.46
C ILE A 115 1.37 -2.29 -0.12
N TYR A 116 1.60 -3.60 -0.08
CA TYR A 116 0.74 -4.61 -0.67
C TYR A 116 -0.39 -5.00 0.27
N PHE A 117 -1.57 -5.24 -0.30
CA PHE A 117 -2.76 -5.68 0.44
C PHE A 117 -3.22 -7.07 0.06
N GLU A 118 -3.74 -7.78 1.04
CA GLU A 118 -4.54 -8.98 0.82
C GLU A 118 -5.75 -8.67 -0.08
N LYS A 119 -6.35 -9.73 -0.63
CA LYS A 119 -7.56 -9.61 -1.43
C LYS A 119 -8.65 -8.87 -0.64
N PRO A 120 -9.39 -7.95 -1.27
CA PRO A 120 -10.39 -7.15 -0.58
C PRO A 120 -11.61 -7.97 -0.20
N GLU A 121 -12.23 -7.56 0.90
CA GLU A 121 -13.51 -8.07 1.38
C GLU A 121 -14.52 -6.92 1.40
N GLN A 122 -15.73 -7.16 0.88
CA GLN A 122 -16.84 -6.19 0.89
C GLN A 122 -16.48 -4.79 0.34
N GLY A 123 -15.60 -4.73 -0.67
CA GLY A 123 -15.17 -3.48 -1.31
C GLY A 123 -14.19 -2.63 -0.49
N ARG A 124 -13.59 -3.21 0.57
CA ARG A 124 -12.53 -2.58 1.35
C ARG A 124 -11.19 -3.25 1.07
N PRO A 125 -10.06 -2.50 1.05
CA PRO A 125 -8.74 -3.11 1.00
C PRO A 125 -8.59 -4.19 2.08
N GLY A 126 -7.93 -5.30 1.74
CA GLY A 126 -7.51 -6.30 2.72
C GLY A 126 -6.40 -5.78 3.62
N LYS A 127 -5.85 -6.63 4.48
CA LYS A 127 -4.75 -6.24 5.38
C LYS A 127 -3.49 -5.93 4.58
N ALA A 128 -2.74 -4.92 5.03
CA ALA A 128 -1.37 -4.72 4.54
C ALA A 128 -0.50 -5.90 5.00
N TYR A 129 0.36 -6.42 4.14
CA TYR A 129 1.17 -7.61 4.47
C TYR A 129 2.62 -7.56 3.97
N ALA A 130 2.94 -6.73 2.96
CA ALA A 130 4.29 -6.66 2.41
C ALA A 130 4.67 -5.24 1.95
N PHE A 131 5.96 -4.94 2.09
CA PHE A 131 6.61 -3.72 1.60
C PHE A 131 7.38 -4.06 0.34
N ARG A 132 7.46 -3.18 -0.66
CA ARG A 132 8.56 -3.22 -1.65
C ARG A 132 9.05 -1.79 -1.88
N GLY A 133 10.31 -1.64 -2.26
CA GLY A 133 10.86 -0.33 -2.55
C GLY A 133 11.86 -0.34 -3.67
N THR A 134 12.14 0.85 -4.20
CA THR A 134 13.26 1.09 -5.10
C THR A 134 13.95 2.39 -4.73
N MET A 135 15.27 2.41 -4.92
CA MET A 135 16.07 3.61 -4.69
C MET A 135 17.38 3.54 -5.49
N GLU A 136 17.85 4.68 -5.98
CA GLU A 136 19.21 4.79 -6.51
C GLU A 136 20.23 4.69 -5.37
N THR A 137 21.14 3.73 -5.46
CA THR A 137 22.28 3.54 -4.54
C THR A 137 23.59 3.93 -5.22
N ARG A 138 24.73 3.75 -4.53
CA ARG A 138 26.05 4.00 -5.14
C ARG A 138 26.31 3.10 -6.35
N ASP A 139 25.78 1.88 -6.33
CA ASP A 139 26.07 0.86 -7.34
C ASP A 139 24.96 0.78 -8.41
N GLY A 140 23.96 1.68 -8.35
CA GLY A 140 22.82 1.78 -9.27
C GLY A 140 21.46 1.64 -8.59
N PRO A 141 20.35 1.57 -9.36
CA PRO A 141 19.02 1.37 -8.81
C PRO A 141 18.91 -0.02 -8.17
N ASP A 142 18.41 -0.06 -6.94
CA ASP A 142 18.21 -1.31 -6.20
C ASP A 142 16.73 -1.60 -5.96
N TYR A 143 16.36 -2.88 -6.05
CA TYR A 143 15.05 -3.40 -5.70
C TYR A 143 15.09 -3.95 -4.29
N ILE A 144 14.22 -3.42 -3.44
CA ILE A 144 14.30 -3.62 -2.01
C ILE A 144 13.05 -4.38 -1.55
N ARG A 145 13.27 -5.56 -0.99
CA ARG A 145 12.17 -6.45 -0.60
C ARG A 145 11.59 -6.10 0.77
N PHE A 146 12.41 -5.64 1.70
CA PHE A 146 12.00 -5.44 3.08
C PHE A 146 12.17 -3.99 3.50
N ARG A 147 11.27 -3.50 4.35
CA ARG A 147 11.32 -2.14 4.91
C ARG A 147 12.68 -1.84 5.56
N ARG A 148 13.22 -2.77 6.34
CA ARG A 148 14.49 -2.59 7.06
C ARG A 148 15.65 -2.33 6.11
N ASP A 149 15.72 -3.06 5.00
CA ASP A 149 16.76 -2.88 3.99
C ASP A 149 16.64 -1.49 3.35
N PHE A 150 15.41 -1.01 3.14
CA PHE A 150 15.17 0.34 2.63
C PHE A 150 15.67 1.41 3.62
N GLU A 151 15.40 1.25 4.91
CA GLU A 151 15.90 2.16 5.95
C GLU A 151 17.43 2.19 6.00
N ALA A 152 18.07 1.01 5.91
CA ALA A 152 19.53 0.89 5.94
C ALA A 152 20.16 1.62 4.74
N LEU A 153 19.68 1.33 3.53
CA LEU A 153 20.15 2.00 2.32
C LEU A 153 19.86 3.50 2.34
N TRP A 154 18.72 3.92 2.91
CA TRP A 154 18.40 5.34 3.08
C TRP A 154 19.40 6.03 4.01
N ALA A 155 19.73 5.40 5.15
CA ALA A 155 20.69 5.95 6.10
C ALA A 155 22.12 6.01 5.53
N GLU A 156 22.54 5.00 4.76
CA GLU A 156 23.83 5.03 4.04
C GLU A 156 23.89 6.18 3.04
N ARG A 157 22.80 6.38 2.30
CA ARG A 157 22.71 7.42 1.28
C ARG A 157 22.58 8.82 1.87
N PHE A 158 21.89 8.96 3.00
CA PHE A 158 21.64 10.22 3.69
C PHE A 158 22.08 10.13 5.16
N PRO A 159 23.39 10.24 5.46
CA PRO A 159 23.92 10.03 6.82
C PRO A 159 23.38 10.98 7.89
N SER A 160 22.76 12.09 7.48
CA SER A 160 22.12 13.04 8.39
C SER A 160 20.65 12.73 8.67
N ALA A 161 20.09 11.70 8.03
CA ALA A 161 18.75 11.21 8.29
C ALA A 161 18.70 10.61 9.70
N LYS A 162 17.67 10.96 10.46
CA LYS A 162 17.41 10.32 11.74
C LYS A 162 16.76 8.98 11.45
N ARG A 163 17.26 7.91 12.07
CA ARG A 163 16.52 6.64 12.07
C ARG A 163 15.19 6.88 12.79
N PRO A 164 14.05 6.42 12.24
CA PRO A 164 12.74 6.54 12.88
C PRO A 164 12.72 5.89 14.27
N CYS A 165 13.52 4.83 14.42
CA CYS A 165 13.69 4.01 15.60
C CYS A 165 15.18 3.81 15.94
N LYS A 166 15.52 3.77 17.24
CA LYS A 166 16.73 3.09 17.72
C LYS A 166 16.30 1.72 18.18
N ASP A 167 16.84 0.68 17.56
CA ASP A 167 16.73 -0.67 18.10
C ASP A 167 17.58 -0.70 19.38
N GLU A 168 17.01 -1.10 20.51
CA GLU A 168 17.75 -1.34 21.77
C GLU A 168 18.57 -2.63 21.69
#